data_AF-A0A963VVH7-F1
#
_entry.id   AF-A0A963VVH7-F1
#
_cell.length_a   1.000
_cell.length_b   1.000
_cell.length_c   1.000
_cell.angle_alpha   90.00
_cell.angle_beta   90.00
_cell.angle_gamma   90.00
#
_symmetry.space_group_name_H-M   'P 1'
#
loop_
_entity.id
_entity.type
_entity.pdbx_description
1 polymer ?
#
loop_
_entity_poly.entity_id
_entity_poly.type
_entity_poly.pdbx_seq_one_letter_code
_entity_poly.pdbx_strand_id
1 'polypeptide(L)'
;MDADQEMPIFLEQRGTLPLTSDEYGQLLYDHPDESPEIVGMLDYLIDPPSRLASTSRWLRFRDNMAQAVADRPHDPHFPLFLAQAEKILAYRATIAPERRIWKADA
;
A
#
# COMPACT_ATOMS: atom_id res chain seq x y z
N MET A 1 37.47 -24.00 -38.52
CA MET A 1 36.23 -24.71 -38.90
C MET A 1 35.96 -25.69 -37.77
N ASP A 2 35.07 -25.45 -36.82
CA ASP A 2 33.98 -24.47 -36.73
C ASP A 2 33.71 -24.18 -35.26
N ALA A 3 33.48 -22.91 -34.92
CA ALA A 3 32.96 -22.50 -33.62
C ALA A 3 32.09 -21.24 -33.80
N ASP A 4 31.16 -21.29 -34.74
CA ASP A 4 30.09 -20.30 -34.92
C ASP A 4 28.75 -20.93 -34.52
N GLN A 5 28.55 -21.13 -33.22
CA GLN A 5 27.20 -21.12 -32.67
C GLN A 5 26.97 -19.75 -32.03
N GLU A 6 26.62 -18.79 -32.89
CA GLU A 6 25.90 -17.59 -32.48
C GLU A 6 24.56 -18.04 -31.88
N MET A 7 24.53 -18.14 -30.55
CA MET A 7 23.28 -18.28 -29.80
C MET A 7 22.48 -16.99 -30.00
N PRO A 8 21.21 -17.05 -30.42
CA PRO A 8 20.41 -15.85 -30.63
C PRO A 8 20.28 -15.10 -29.31
N ILE A 9 20.79 -13.88 -29.31
CA ILE A 9 20.57 -12.85 -28.30
C ILE A 9 19.06 -12.68 -28.20
N PHE A 10 18.45 -13.22 -27.15
CA PHE A 10 17.10 -12.85 -26.75
C PHE A 10 17.14 -11.37 -26.41
N LEU A 11 16.69 -10.57 -27.37
CA LEU A 11 16.47 -9.13 -27.24
C LEU A 11 15.80 -8.84 -25.90
N GLU A 12 16.51 -8.08 -25.07
CA GLU A 12 16.03 -7.52 -23.82
C GLU A 12 14.67 -6.84 -24.05
N GLN A 13 13.58 -7.52 -23.70
CA GLN A 13 12.43 -6.80 -23.19
C GLN A 13 12.90 -6.19 -21.88
N ARG A 14 13.30 -4.91 -21.91
CA ARG A 14 13.47 -4.08 -20.71
C ARG A 14 12.11 -3.80 -20.05
N GLY A 15 11.36 -4.85 -19.79
CA GLY A 15 10.24 -4.86 -18.87
C GLY A 15 10.81 -5.11 -17.48
N THR A 16 10.41 -4.29 -16.52
CA THR A 16 10.78 -4.41 -15.11
C THR A 16 10.73 -5.87 -14.68
N LEU A 17 11.85 -6.38 -14.14
CA LEU A 17 11.92 -7.74 -13.62
C LEU A 17 10.82 -7.92 -12.56
N PRO A 18 10.16 -9.10 -12.50
CA PRO A 18 9.17 -9.36 -11.46
C PRO A 18 9.80 -9.21 -10.07
N LEU A 19 9.01 -8.73 -9.11
CA LEU A 19 9.43 -8.64 -7.70
C LEU A 19 9.98 -9.97 -7.21
N THR A 20 11.17 -9.95 -6.62
CA THR A 20 11.70 -11.13 -5.93
C THR A 20 10.90 -11.38 -4.65
N SER A 21 10.99 -12.60 -4.10
CA SER A 21 10.36 -12.93 -2.82
C SER A 21 10.84 -12.02 -1.69
N ASP A 22 12.12 -11.64 -1.71
CA ASP A 22 12.72 -10.76 -0.70
C ASP A 22 12.21 -9.34 -0.84
N GLU A 23 12.10 -8.82 -2.07
CA GLU A 23 11.52 -7.50 -2.33
C GLU A 23 10.04 -7.44 -1.93
N TYR A 24 9.28 -8.50 -2.20
CA TYR A 24 7.90 -8.63 -1.76
C TYR A 24 7.79 -8.63 -0.23
N GLY A 25 8.63 -9.41 0.45
CA GLY A 25 8.70 -9.45 1.91
C GLY A 25 9.05 -8.11 2.52
N GLN A 26 10.03 -7.40 1.94
CA GLN A 26 10.44 -6.08 2.39
C GLN A 26 9.33 -5.04 2.23
N LEU A 27 8.61 -5.03 1.10
CA LEU A 27 7.47 -4.13 0.89
C LEU A 27 6.34 -4.39 1.89
N LEU A 28 6.07 -5.65 2.25
CA LEU A 28 5.09 -5.97 3.29
C LEU A 28 5.53 -5.51 4.68
N TYR A 29 6.82 -5.64 4.97
CA TYR A 29 7.42 -5.24 6.24
C TYR A 29 7.43 -3.71 6.41
N ASP A 30 7.80 -2.98 5.35
CA ASP A 30 7.89 -1.52 5.37
C ASP A 30 6.52 -0.82 5.25
N HIS A 31 5.49 -1.52 4.73
CA HIS A 31 4.16 -0.96 4.64
C HIS A 31 3.63 -0.66 6.05
N PRO A 32 3.20 0.58 6.34
CA PRO A 32 2.66 0.92 7.65
C PRO A 32 1.48 0.02 8.04
N ASP A 33 1.29 -0.20 9.34
CA ASP A 33 0.13 -0.94 9.85
C ASP A 33 -1.19 -0.35 9.40
N GLU A 34 -2.23 -1.18 9.27
CA GLU A 34 -3.55 -0.76 8.80
C GLU A 34 -4.25 0.14 9.83
N SER A 35 -4.11 -0.25 11.10
CA SER A 35 -4.64 0.48 12.25
C SER A 35 -3.57 1.39 12.85
N PRO A 36 -3.95 2.57 13.37
CA PRO A 36 -3.03 3.36 14.18
C PRO A 36 -2.69 2.60 15.46
N GLU A 37 -1.55 2.94 16.06
CA GLU A 37 -1.26 2.56 17.43
C GLU A 37 -2.26 3.28 18.35
N ILE A 38 -3.07 2.52 19.09
CA ILE A 38 -4.08 3.07 19.99
C ILE A 38 -3.79 2.57 21.40
N VAL A 39 -3.84 3.48 22.37
CA VAL A 39 -3.73 3.15 23.80
C VAL A 39 -5.14 2.88 24.34
N GLY A 40 -5.48 1.61 24.59
CA GLY A 40 -6.76 1.17 25.18
C GLY A 40 -7.51 0.14 24.32
N MET A 41 -8.66 -0.35 24.83
CA MET A 41 -9.60 -1.16 24.04
C MET A 41 -10.48 -0.26 23.18
N LEU A 42 -10.70 -0.67 21.93
CA LEU A 42 -11.57 0.05 21.00
C LEU A 42 -13.01 -0.44 21.21
N ASP A 43 -13.87 0.40 21.76
CA ASP A 43 -15.32 0.12 21.82
C ASP A 43 -16.03 0.35 20.48
N TYR A 44 -15.30 0.62 19.40
CA TYR A 44 -15.84 0.96 18.07
C TYR A 44 -15.34 0.01 16.96
N LEU A 45 -16.22 -0.27 16.01
CA LEU A 45 -15.96 -1.09 14.81
C LEU A 45 -15.47 -0.21 13.65
N ILE A 46 -14.32 0.46 13.79
CA ILE A 46 -13.64 1.05 12.63
C ILE A 46 -12.76 -0.05 12.03
N ASP A 47 -13.12 -0.49 10.83
CA ASP A 47 -12.40 -1.52 10.08
C ASP A 47 -11.62 -0.88 8.92
N PRO A 48 -10.29 -0.66 9.07
CA PRO A 48 -9.49 -0.10 8.00
C PRO A 48 -9.34 -1.08 6.83
N PRO A 49 -9.10 -0.59 5.60
CA PRO A 49 -8.76 -1.47 4.49
C PRO A 49 -7.49 -2.27 4.79
N SER A 50 -7.36 -3.46 4.19
CA SER A 50 -6.12 -4.23 4.37
C SER A 50 -4.92 -3.61 3.62
N ARG A 51 -3.69 -4.01 3.99
CA ARG A 51 -2.45 -3.62 3.28
C ARG A 51 -2.46 -4.01 1.81
N LEU A 52 -3.22 -5.05 1.44
CA LEU A 52 -3.37 -5.51 0.06
C LEU A 52 -4.56 -4.88 -0.68
N ALA A 53 -5.37 -4.06 0.00
CA ALA A 53 -6.47 -3.33 -0.62
C ALA A 53 -5.96 -2.28 -1.61
N SER A 54 -6.79 -1.95 -2.60
CA SER A 54 -6.45 -0.95 -3.62
C SER A 54 -6.25 0.45 -3.04
N THR A 55 -5.49 1.29 -3.74
CA THR A 55 -5.27 2.69 -3.35
C THR A 55 -6.59 3.46 -3.29
N SER A 56 -7.52 3.19 -4.21
CA SER A 56 -8.85 3.79 -4.21
C SER A 56 -9.66 3.46 -2.96
N ARG A 57 -9.51 2.25 -2.40
CA ARG A 57 -10.19 1.90 -1.14
C ARG A 57 -9.62 2.69 0.03
N TRP A 58 -8.31 2.91 0.06
CA TRP A 58 -7.65 3.76 1.05
C TRP A 58 -8.03 5.24 0.93
N LEU A 59 -8.15 5.77 -0.30
CA LEU A 59 -8.62 7.13 -0.54
C LEU A 59 -10.05 7.33 0.00
N ARG A 60 -10.97 6.42 -0.32
CA ARG A 60 -12.35 6.47 0.22
C ARG A 60 -12.36 6.39 1.75
N PHE A 61 -11.51 5.55 2.33
CA PHE A 61 -11.40 5.45 3.78
C PHE A 61 -10.91 6.77 4.42
N ARG A 62 -9.85 7.38 3.87
CA ARG A 62 -9.36 8.70 4.30
C ARG A 62 -10.48 9.74 4.25
N ASP A 63 -11.23 9.81 3.15
CA ASP A 63 -12.28 10.81 2.97
C ASP A 63 -13.43 10.60 3.97
N ASN A 64 -13.81 9.34 4.24
CA ASN A 64 -14.79 9.01 5.27
C ASN A 64 -14.31 9.38 6.68
N MET A 65 -13.02 9.17 6.99
CA MET A 65 -12.45 9.57 8.28
C MET A 65 -12.40 11.09 8.42
N ALA A 66 -12.05 11.82 7.35
CA ALA A 66 -12.09 13.27 7.35
C ALA A 66 -13.50 13.81 7.62
N GLN A 67 -14.52 13.21 7.00
CA GLN A 67 -15.91 13.54 7.30
C GLN A 67 -16.27 13.20 8.76
N ALA A 68 -15.86 12.04 9.26
CA ALA A 68 -16.13 11.65 10.65
C ALA A 68 -15.50 12.60 11.68
N VAL A 69 -14.28 13.10 11.40
CA VAL A 69 -13.62 14.14 12.22
C VAL A 69 -14.44 15.43 12.22
N ALA A 70 -14.97 15.84 11.07
CA ALA A 70 -15.81 17.03 10.97
C ALA A 70 -17.14 16.87 11.70
N ASP A 71 -17.79 15.71 11.57
CA ASP A 71 -19.10 15.43 12.16
C ASP A 71 -19.01 15.19 13.68
N ARG A 72 -17.88 14.67 14.16
CA ARG A 72 -17.66 14.27 15.57
C ARG A 72 -16.27 14.70 16.05
N PRO A 73 -16.02 16.01 16.20
CA PRO A 73 -14.69 16.53 16.54
C PRO A 73 -14.21 16.17 17.95
N HIS A 74 -15.11 15.69 18.82
CA HIS A 74 -14.77 15.24 20.17
C HIS A 74 -14.34 13.77 20.25
N ASP A 75 -14.51 13.00 19.17
CA ASP A 75 -14.08 11.62 19.12
C ASP A 75 -12.54 11.57 19.00
N PRO A 76 -11.82 10.97 19.96
CA PRO A 76 -10.37 10.97 19.96
C PRO A 76 -9.76 10.01 18.93
N HIS A 77 -10.57 9.14 18.30
CA HIS A 77 -10.08 8.06 17.45
C HIS A 77 -10.11 8.38 15.97
N PHE A 78 -11.16 9.04 15.45
CA PHE A 78 -11.20 9.39 14.02
C PHE A 78 -9.97 10.16 13.53
N PRO A 79 -9.40 11.13 14.28
CA PRO A 79 -8.17 11.79 13.88
C PRO A 79 -6.98 10.83 13.74
N LEU A 80 -6.89 9.80 14.58
CA LEU A 80 -5.83 8.79 14.52
C LEU A 80 -5.94 7.93 13.27
N PHE A 81 -7.16 7.49 12.92
CA PHE A 81 -7.39 6.72 11.68
C PHE A 81 -7.19 7.57 10.43
N LEU A 82 -7.56 8.84 10.45
CA LEU A 82 -7.28 9.77 9.36
C LEU A 82 -5.77 9.91 9.14
N ALA A 83 -5.01 10.18 10.20
CA ALA A 83 -3.55 10.30 10.12
C ALA A 83 -2.89 9.00 9.64
N GLN A 84 -3.40 7.83 10.06
CA GLN A 84 -2.90 6.54 9.60
C GLN A 84 -3.17 6.32 8.11
N ALA A 85 -4.36 6.65 7.63
CA ALA A 85 -4.70 6.56 6.22
C ALA A 85 -3.80 7.48 5.37
N GLU A 86 -3.54 8.70 5.83
CA GLU A 86 -2.63 9.64 5.18
C GLU A 86 -1.18 9.10 5.12
N LYS A 87 -0.69 8.51 6.22
CA LYS A 87 0.64 7.87 6.27
C LYS A 87 0.76 6.74 5.25
N ILE A 88 -0.25 5.88 5.14
CA ILE A 88 -0.27 4.77 4.18
C ILE A 88 -0.31 5.31 2.75
N LEU A 89 -1.16 6.30 2.47
CA LEU A 89 -1.25 6.90 1.13
C LEU A 89 0.07 7.59 0.73
N ALA A 90 0.73 8.27 1.67
CA ALA A 90 2.04 8.86 1.45
C ALA A 90 3.11 7.80 1.15
N TYR A 91 3.15 6.71 1.93
CA TYR A 91 4.03 5.57 1.65
C TYR A 91 3.76 4.97 0.27
N ARG A 92 2.50 4.70 -0.07
CA ARG A 92 2.14 4.10 -1.37
C ARG A 92 2.51 4.98 -2.56
N ALA A 93 2.52 6.30 -2.38
CA ALA A 93 2.93 7.25 -3.42
C ALA A 93 4.44 7.18 -3.73
N THR A 94 5.27 6.63 -2.83
CA THR A 94 6.72 6.45 -3.08
C THR A 94 7.03 5.21 -3.92
N ILE A 95 6.06 4.29 -4.05
CA ILE A 95 6.23 3.02 -4.76
C ILE A 95 5.71 3.13 -6.20
N ALA A 96 6.61 2.88 -7.15
CA ALA A 96 6.30 2.84 -8.58
C ALA A 96 5.18 1.82 -8.87
N PRO A 97 4.21 2.12 -9.76
CA PRO A 97 3.06 1.25 -10.04
C PRO A 97 3.40 -0.23 -10.29
N GLU A 98 4.45 -0.50 -11.04
CA GLU A 98 4.95 -1.82 -11.41
C GLU A 98 5.61 -2.58 -10.25
N ARG A 99 5.87 -1.91 -9.12
CA ARG A 99 6.48 -2.47 -7.90
C ARG A 99 5.47 -2.65 -6.77
N ARG A 100 4.18 -2.39 -7.01
CA ARG A 100 3.13 -2.46 -5.96
C ARG A 100 2.70 -3.89 -5.71
N ILE A 101 2.47 -4.21 -4.44
CA ILE A 101 2.00 -5.53 -3.98
C ILE A 101 0.50 -5.57 -3.67
N TRP A 102 -0.16 -4.41 -3.66
CA TRP A 102 -1.59 -4.29 -3.41
C TRP A 102 -2.39 -4.30 -4.72
N LYS A 103 -3.69 -4.56 -4.60
CA LYS A 103 -4.61 -4.59 -5.74
C LYS A 103 -4.56 -3.28 -6.53
N ALA A 104 -4.58 -3.39 -7.86
CA ALA A 104 -4.79 -2.25 -8.73
C ALA A 104 -6.16 -1.60 -8.44
N ASP A 105 -6.29 -0.34 -8.82
CA ASP A 105 -7.57 0.34 -8.82
C ASP A 105 -8.49 -0.32 -9.88
N ALA A 106 -9.74 -0.57 -9.51
CA ALA A 106 -10.76 -1.17 -10.36
C ALA A 106 -11.74 -0.10 -10.84
#